data_AF-A0A4P2R2B4-F1
#
_entry.id   AF-A0A4P2R2B4-F1
#
_cell.length_a   1.000
_cell.length_b   1.000
_cell.length_c   1.000
_cell.angle_alpha   90.00
_cell.angle_beta   90.00
_cell.angle_gamma   90.00
#
_symmetry.space_group_name_H-M   'P 1'
#
loop_
_entity.id
_entity.type
_entity.pdbx_description
1 polymer ?
#
loop_
_entity_poly.entity_id
_entity_poly.type
_entity_poly.pdbx_seq_one_letter_code
_entity_poly.pdbx_strand_id
1 'polypeptide(L)'
;MTCDLPTTFKWKSSQPVISPKPPGGRTWASVKDPTIVFFNNKYHVFATVFETAPSNNWQSIYTSFTDFPQANAAEQHFMGSWPTGSTVAPQVFYFRPHNKWYLIYQWNGRYSTNDDINNMNGWSRPQPLLKGEPGAMGNVLGALDFWNICDDANCHLFFSRDDGKLYRSKVSIDKFPNFEGYEVVMTAPSSGLLFEASNVYKIDGSNKYLLLVEAFDNSPRFFRSWTSESLDGPWAPLADTKAKPFAGPANVTFEGGDWSDDISHGELVRSGHDERMTLNPCDLRFLYQGRDPSVGGEYGRLPYRLGLLTLEK
;
A
#
# COMPACT_ATOMS: atom_id res chain seq x y z
N MET A 1 25.34 -8.85 -6.52
CA MET A 1 25.51 -9.19 -5.09
C MET A 1 24.11 -9.45 -4.56
N THR A 2 23.86 -10.62 -3.98
CA THR A 2 22.56 -10.99 -3.41
C THR A 2 22.60 -10.66 -1.92
N CYS A 3 21.60 -9.94 -1.40
CA CYS A 3 21.48 -9.67 0.03
C CYS A 3 20.40 -10.56 0.62
N ASP A 4 20.60 -11.01 1.85
CA ASP A 4 19.53 -11.64 2.61
C ASP A 4 18.57 -10.57 3.15
N LEU A 5 17.29 -10.93 3.29
CA LEU A 5 16.34 -10.08 4.01
C LEU A 5 16.78 -9.96 5.48
N PRO A 6 16.96 -8.75 6.04
CA PRO A 6 17.33 -8.59 7.43
C PRO A 6 16.29 -9.17 8.38
N THR A 7 16.73 -9.62 9.56
CA THR A 7 15.85 -10.02 10.67
C THR A 7 15.67 -8.93 11.72
N THR A 8 16.47 -7.86 11.62
CA THR A 8 16.36 -6.64 12.42
C THR A 8 16.45 -5.46 11.47
N PHE A 9 15.61 -4.46 11.67
CA PHE A 9 15.51 -3.31 10.77
C PHE A 9 15.89 -2.04 11.51
N LYS A 10 16.56 -1.14 10.80
CA LYS A 10 16.82 0.25 11.19
C LYS A 10 16.58 1.11 9.97
N TRP A 11 15.78 2.15 10.14
CA TRP A 11 15.34 2.99 9.03
C TRP A 11 15.72 4.44 9.28
N LYS A 12 16.05 5.10 8.18
CA LYS A 12 16.16 6.54 8.11
C LYS A 12 14.97 7.09 7.32
N SER A 13 14.15 7.91 7.96
CA SER A 13 13.03 8.61 7.34
C SER A 13 13.44 9.97 6.83
N SER A 14 12.99 10.32 5.63
CA SER A 14 13.08 11.66 5.09
C SER A 14 12.13 12.64 5.80
N GLN A 15 12.25 13.93 5.51
CA GLN A 15 11.12 14.86 5.63
C GLN A 15 10.00 14.46 4.64
N PRO A 16 8.77 14.98 4.77
CA PRO A 16 7.69 14.69 3.82
C PRO A 16 8.12 14.92 2.35
N VAL A 17 8.03 13.87 1.52
CA VAL A 17 8.38 13.91 0.08
C VAL A 17 7.18 14.16 -0.81
N ILE A 18 5.95 13.93 -0.35
CA ILE A 18 4.73 14.30 -1.06
C ILE A 18 3.73 14.90 -0.06
N SER A 19 3.37 16.16 -0.29
CA SER A 19 2.31 16.87 0.44
C SER A 19 1.10 17.15 -0.46
N PRO A 20 -0.11 17.35 0.08
CA PRO A 20 -1.30 17.63 -0.72
C PRO A 20 -1.13 18.91 -1.54
N LYS A 21 -1.44 18.85 -2.83
CA LYS A 21 -1.49 20.00 -3.74
C LYS A 21 -2.84 20.01 -4.47
N PRO A 22 -3.93 20.42 -3.80
CA PRO A 22 -5.23 20.48 -4.44
C PRO A 22 -5.19 21.44 -5.64
N PRO A 23 -5.82 21.10 -6.78
CA PRO A 23 -6.02 22.06 -7.87
C PRO A 23 -7.00 23.15 -7.42
N GLY A 24 -7.07 24.24 -8.19
CA GLY A 24 -7.90 25.41 -7.84
C GLY A 24 -9.35 25.07 -7.51
N GLY A 25 -9.88 25.67 -6.44
CA GLY A 25 -11.26 25.47 -5.98
C GLY A 25 -11.48 24.23 -5.10
N ARG A 26 -10.42 23.47 -4.79
CA ARG A 26 -10.48 22.32 -3.88
C ARG A 26 -9.56 22.55 -2.68
N THR A 27 -9.86 21.86 -1.58
CA THR A 27 -8.99 21.82 -0.40
C THR A 27 -8.82 20.38 0.05
N TRP A 28 -7.57 19.95 0.24
CA TRP A 28 -7.25 18.61 0.69
C TRP A 28 -6.56 18.66 2.05
N ALA A 29 -6.98 17.78 2.97
CA ALA A 29 -6.33 17.65 4.28
C ALA A 29 -5.05 16.82 4.19
N SER A 30 -5.07 15.78 3.36
CA SER A 30 -4.09 14.69 3.40
C SER A 30 -3.81 14.06 2.04
N VAL A 31 -2.67 13.38 1.97
CA VAL A 31 -2.29 12.42 0.93
C VAL A 31 -1.87 11.14 1.64
N LYS A 32 -2.38 10.00 1.18
CA LYS A 32 -2.47 8.75 1.93
C LYS A 32 -2.36 7.52 1.04
N ASP A 33 -2.12 6.37 1.66
CA ASP A 33 -2.22 5.03 1.08
C ASP A 33 -1.54 4.91 -0.31
N PRO A 34 -0.23 5.19 -0.41
CA PRO A 34 0.45 5.22 -1.69
C PRO A 34 0.71 3.82 -2.24
N THR A 35 0.58 3.68 -3.55
CA THR A 35 1.22 2.60 -4.32
C THR A 35 2.26 3.17 -5.27
N ILE A 36 3.39 2.47 -5.45
CA ILE A 36 4.54 2.98 -6.20
C ILE A 36 5.19 1.91 -7.09
N VAL A 37 5.46 2.26 -8.35
CA VAL A 37 6.34 1.50 -9.27
C VAL A 37 7.41 2.39 -9.84
N PHE A 38 8.57 1.82 -10.16
CA PHE A 38 9.55 2.44 -11.05
C PHE A 38 9.46 1.80 -12.44
N PHE A 39 9.08 2.59 -13.45
CA PHE A 39 8.92 2.14 -14.83
C PHE A 39 9.28 3.26 -15.80
N ASN A 40 9.89 2.93 -16.94
CA ASN A 40 10.33 3.92 -17.94
C ASN A 40 11.07 5.14 -17.36
N ASN A 41 12.00 4.87 -16.44
CA ASN A 41 12.85 5.87 -15.75
C ASN A 41 12.09 6.86 -14.86
N LYS A 42 10.90 6.52 -14.38
CA LYS A 42 10.11 7.34 -13.45
C LYS A 42 9.49 6.49 -12.35
N TYR A 43 9.37 7.08 -11.18
CA TYR A 43 8.41 6.62 -10.18
C TYR A 43 7.01 7.06 -10.60
N HIS A 44 6.06 6.14 -10.50
CA HIS A 44 4.63 6.38 -10.69
C HIS A 44 3.95 6.10 -9.36
N VAL A 45 3.23 7.09 -8.83
CA VAL A 45 2.55 7.00 -7.54
C VAL A 45 1.07 7.27 -7.72
N PHE A 46 0.24 6.36 -7.22
CA PHE A 46 -1.19 6.60 -6.99
C PHE A 46 -1.42 6.68 -5.49
N ALA A 47 -2.23 7.63 -5.05
CA ALA A 47 -2.46 7.86 -3.62
C ALA A 47 -3.88 8.37 -3.37
N THR A 48 -4.44 8.01 -2.21
CA THR A 48 -5.68 8.59 -1.69
C THR A 48 -5.43 10.03 -1.24
N VAL A 49 -6.41 10.93 -1.42
CA VAL A 49 -6.43 12.24 -0.75
C VAL A 49 -7.78 12.43 -0.06
N PHE A 50 -7.81 13.10 1.09
CA PHE A 50 -9.09 13.51 1.69
C PHE A 50 -9.41 14.95 1.30
N GLU A 51 -10.48 15.14 0.53
CA GLU A 51 -10.95 16.45 0.12
C GLU A 51 -11.93 17.02 1.13
N THR A 52 -11.56 18.11 1.80
CA THR A 52 -12.41 18.79 2.79
C THR A 52 -13.44 19.72 2.15
N ALA A 53 -13.18 20.20 0.94
CA ALA A 53 -14.13 20.93 0.11
C ALA A 53 -13.78 20.78 -1.38
N PRO A 54 -14.77 20.68 -2.28
CA PRO A 54 -16.21 20.78 -1.99
C PRO A 54 -16.87 19.47 -1.54
N SER A 55 -16.24 18.31 -1.75
CA SER A 55 -16.95 17.02 -1.58
C SER A 55 -17.00 16.47 -0.16
N ASN A 56 -16.10 16.88 0.74
CA ASN A 56 -15.93 16.26 2.07
C ASN A 56 -15.83 14.72 1.99
N ASN A 57 -15.02 14.21 1.06
CA ASN A 57 -14.92 12.79 0.74
C ASN A 57 -13.50 12.40 0.30
N TRP A 58 -13.23 11.10 0.26
CA TRP A 58 -11.98 10.58 -0.31
C TRP A 58 -11.97 10.72 -1.82
N GLN A 59 -10.81 11.09 -2.32
CA GLN A 59 -10.48 11.20 -3.73
C GLN A 59 -9.11 10.57 -3.96
N SER A 60 -8.54 10.69 -5.16
CA SER A 60 -7.17 10.26 -5.40
C SER A 60 -6.41 11.15 -6.38
N ILE A 61 -5.09 10.96 -6.34
CA ILE A 61 -4.15 11.55 -7.26
C ILE A 61 -3.30 10.49 -7.93
N TYR A 62 -2.77 10.85 -9.10
CA TYR A 62 -1.61 10.25 -9.72
C TYR A 62 -0.50 11.29 -9.82
N THR A 63 0.75 10.90 -9.56
CA THR A 63 1.92 11.74 -9.79
C THR A 63 3.10 10.90 -10.29
N SER A 64 4.03 11.52 -11.00
CA SER A 64 5.26 10.86 -11.44
C SER A 64 6.46 11.78 -11.38
N PHE A 65 7.62 11.21 -11.07
CA PHE A 65 8.87 11.95 -10.91
C PHE A 65 10.07 11.03 -11.15
N THR A 66 11.23 11.58 -11.50
CA THR A 66 12.43 10.78 -11.78
C THR A 66 13.25 10.48 -10.52
N ASP A 67 13.12 11.32 -9.48
CA ASP A 67 13.86 11.14 -8.23
C ASP A 67 13.10 11.75 -7.03
N PHE A 68 13.31 11.19 -5.83
CA PHE A 68 12.56 11.55 -4.63
C PHE A 68 12.68 13.02 -4.20
N PRO A 69 13.84 13.70 -4.33
CA PRO A 69 13.93 15.14 -4.05
C PRO A 69 13.01 16.00 -4.94
N GLN A 70 12.57 15.48 -6.10
CA GLN A 70 11.64 16.16 -7.00
C GLN A 70 10.18 15.77 -6.76
N ALA A 71 9.90 14.74 -5.94
CA ALA A 71 8.56 14.21 -5.72
C ALA A 71 7.60 15.30 -5.22
N ASN A 72 8.04 16.14 -4.27
CA ASN A 72 7.20 17.20 -3.74
C ASN A 72 7.00 18.35 -4.73
N ALA A 73 7.77 18.44 -5.82
CA ALA A 73 7.59 19.45 -6.86
C ALA A 73 6.70 18.96 -8.00
N ALA A 74 6.61 17.64 -8.20
CA ALA A 74 5.81 17.02 -9.25
C ALA A 74 4.33 17.44 -9.22
N GLU A 75 3.72 17.47 -10.40
CA GLU A 75 2.29 17.74 -10.56
C GLU A 75 1.47 16.57 -9.97
N GLN A 76 0.39 16.91 -9.26
CA GLN A 76 -0.57 15.93 -8.76
C GLN A 76 -1.82 15.98 -9.65
N HIS A 77 -2.01 14.95 -10.45
CA HIS A 77 -3.15 14.83 -11.34
C HIS A 77 -4.34 14.25 -10.56
N PHE A 78 -5.36 15.08 -10.35
CA PHE A 78 -6.60 14.67 -9.70
C PHE A 78 -7.36 13.64 -10.56
N MET A 79 -7.72 12.50 -9.98
CA MET A 79 -8.32 11.37 -10.71
C MET A 79 -9.85 11.41 -10.81
N GLY A 80 -10.53 12.31 -10.09
CA GLY A 80 -11.99 12.28 -9.99
C GLY A 80 -12.76 12.45 -11.31
N SER A 81 -12.11 12.92 -12.38
CA SER A 81 -12.68 13.02 -13.74
C SER A 81 -12.25 11.88 -14.68
N TRP A 82 -11.40 10.96 -14.24
CA TRP A 82 -10.92 9.85 -15.07
C TRP A 82 -12.03 8.79 -15.23
N PRO A 83 -12.01 7.96 -16.29
CA PRO A 83 -13.03 6.91 -16.44
C PRO A 83 -13.03 5.89 -15.29
N THR A 84 -11.86 5.66 -14.66
CA THR A 84 -11.73 4.85 -13.43
C THR A 84 -12.40 5.49 -12.21
N GLY A 85 -12.54 6.81 -12.19
CA GLY A 85 -12.93 7.60 -11.02
C GLY A 85 -11.86 7.61 -9.92
N SER A 86 -12.12 8.33 -8.84
CA SER A 86 -11.24 8.33 -7.67
C SER A 86 -11.16 6.95 -7.02
N THR A 87 -9.98 6.62 -6.51
CA THR A 87 -9.62 5.36 -5.87
C THR A 87 -9.31 5.59 -4.39
N VAL A 88 -9.44 4.57 -3.56
CA VAL A 88 -9.00 4.59 -2.16
C VAL A 88 -8.20 3.33 -1.89
N ALA A 89 -7.06 3.49 -1.20
CA ALA A 89 -6.06 2.44 -0.98
C ALA A 89 -5.71 1.67 -2.27
N PRO A 90 -5.20 2.38 -3.30
CA PRO A 90 -4.87 1.74 -4.57
C PRO A 90 -3.64 0.82 -4.46
N GLN A 91 -3.59 -0.22 -5.29
CA GLN A 91 -2.37 -0.95 -5.64
C GLN A 91 -2.24 -1.03 -7.16
N VAL A 92 -1.10 -0.60 -7.70
CA VAL A 92 -0.81 -0.62 -9.15
C VAL A 92 0.20 -1.72 -9.49
N PHE A 93 0.01 -2.44 -10.60
CA PHE A 93 0.99 -3.38 -11.13
C PHE A 93 0.72 -3.73 -12.59
N TYR A 94 1.74 -4.22 -13.28
CA TYR A 94 1.61 -4.74 -14.63
C TYR A 94 1.32 -6.24 -14.59
N PHE A 95 0.20 -6.68 -15.16
CA PHE A 95 -0.11 -8.10 -15.29
C PHE A 95 0.36 -8.58 -16.66
N ARG A 96 1.51 -9.25 -16.67
CA ARG A 96 2.19 -9.68 -17.91
C ARG A 96 1.31 -10.56 -18.81
N PRO A 97 0.53 -11.54 -18.30
CA PRO A 97 -0.28 -12.39 -19.16
C PRO A 97 -1.33 -11.64 -19.99
N HIS A 98 -1.81 -10.48 -19.52
CA HIS A 98 -2.75 -9.64 -20.27
C HIS A 98 -2.09 -8.46 -21.00
N ASN A 99 -0.79 -8.24 -20.80
CA ASN A 99 -0.07 -7.08 -21.29
C ASN A 99 -0.73 -5.75 -20.85
N LYS A 100 -1.19 -5.67 -19.59
CA LYS A 100 -1.94 -4.53 -19.07
C LYS A 100 -1.50 -4.14 -17.67
N TRP A 101 -1.52 -2.84 -17.39
CA TRP A 101 -1.53 -2.31 -16.04
C TRP A 101 -2.88 -2.54 -15.39
N TYR A 102 -2.85 -2.89 -14.11
CA TYR A 102 -3.98 -3.04 -13.22
C TYR A 102 -3.83 -2.04 -12.08
N LEU A 103 -4.94 -1.40 -11.71
CA LEU A 103 -5.09 -0.61 -10.51
C LEU A 103 -6.26 -1.21 -9.74
N ILE A 104 -5.97 -1.86 -8.62
CA ILE A 104 -6.99 -2.39 -7.71
C ILE A 104 -7.20 -1.43 -6.54
N TYR A 105 -8.41 -1.35 -5.99
CA TYR A 105 -8.76 -0.40 -4.94
C TYR A 105 -10.07 -0.77 -4.25
N GLN A 106 -10.39 -0.13 -3.12
CA GLN A 106 -11.51 -0.52 -2.26
C GLN A 106 -12.85 0.18 -2.55
N TRP A 107 -13.84 -0.11 -1.69
CA TRP A 107 -15.28 0.20 -1.76
C TRP A 107 -16.08 -0.68 -2.72
N ASN A 108 -16.30 -1.92 -2.26
CA ASN A 108 -16.67 -3.07 -3.07
C ASN A 108 -15.55 -3.30 -4.08
N GLY A 109 -14.51 -4.01 -3.65
CA GLY A 109 -13.24 -4.22 -4.34
C GLY A 109 -13.36 -4.10 -5.85
N ARG A 110 -12.55 -3.22 -6.44
CA ARG A 110 -12.61 -2.87 -7.85
C ARG A 110 -11.25 -3.00 -8.50
N TYR A 111 -11.26 -3.13 -9.81
CA TYR A 111 -10.09 -2.91 -10.62
C TYR A 111 -10.40 -2.08 -11.86
N SER A 112 -9.38 -1.37 -12.32
CA SER A 112 -9.32 -0.73 -13.63
C SER A 112 -8.05 -1.17 -14.33
N THR A 113 -8.05 -1.14 -15.67
CA THR A 113 -6.90 -1.53 -16.49
C THR A 113 -6.44 -0.42 -17.41
N ASN A 114 -5.18 -0.46 -17.84
CA ASN A 114 -4.61 0.48 -18.78
C ASN A 114 -3.50 -0.18 -19.61
N ASP A 115 -3.38 0.18 -20.89
CA ASP A 115 -2.29 -0.29 -21.75
C ASP A 115 -0.97 0.48 -21.51
N ASP A 116 -1.07 1.71 -21.01
CA ASP A 116 0.08 2.56 -20.71
C ASP A 116 -0.16 3.35 -19.42
N ILE A 117 0.65 3.11 -18.40
CA ILE A 117 0.60 3.82 -17.11
C ILE A 117 0.75 5.35 -17.26
N ASN A 118 1.36 5.84 -18.34
CA ASN A 118 1.48 7.27 -18.62
C ASN A 118 0.20 7.88 -19.20
N ASN A 119 -0.68 7.06 -19.80
CA ASN A 119 -1.94 7.51 -20.34
C ASN A 119 -2.99 7.60 -19.24
N MET A 120 -3.01 8.72 -18.53
CA MET A 120 -3.95 9.01 -17.43
C MET A 120 -5.43 8.84 -17.81
N ASN A 121 -5.81 9.14 -19.05
CA ASN A 121 -7.19 8.98 -19.53
C ASN A 121 -7.48 7.56 -20.07
N GLY A 122 -6.48 6.69 -20.12
CA GLY A 122 -6.57 5.31 -20.61
C GLY A 122 -7.08 4.30 -19.60
N TRP A 123 -7.21 4.68 -18.32
CA TRP A 123 -7.74 3.80 -17.29
C TRP A 123 -9.21 3.47 -17.57
N SER A 124 -9.53 2.18 -17.61
CA SER A 124 -10.90 1.70 -17.85
C SER A 124 -11.87 2.12 -16.75
N ARG A 125 -13.17 1.98 -17.01
CA ARG A 125 -14.20 2.06 -15.96
C ARG A 125 -14.00 0.93 -14.93
N PRO A 126 -14.37 1.14 -13.66
CA PRO A 126 -14.27 0.13 -12.60
C PRO A 126 -15.00 -1.15 -12.96
N GLN A 127 -14.38 -2.29 -12.68
CA GLN A 127 -14.98 -3.62 -12.70
C GLN A 127 -14.90 -4.26 -11.29
N PRO A 128 -15.83 -5.16 -10.93
CA PRO A 128 -15.80 -5.83 -9.63
C PRO A 128 -14.59 -6.77 -9.55
N LEU A 129 -13.87 -6.75 -8.42
CA LEU A 129 -12.66 -7.53 -8.19
C LEU A 129 -12.92 -8.86 -7.49
N LEU A 130 -13.85 -8.90 -6.52
CA LEU A 130 -14.11 -10.08 -5.69
C LEU A 130 -15.59 -10.44 -5.67
N LYS A 131 -15.92 -11.61 -6.21
CA LYS A 131 -17.26 -12.19 -6.06
C LYS A 131 -17.41 -12.84 -4.68
N GLY A 132 -18.48 -12.50 -3.97
CA GLY A 132 -18.70 -12.96 -2.59
C GLY A 132 -17.88 -12.17 -1.56
N GLU A 133 -17.51 -10.92 -1.88
CA GLU A 133 -16.86 -10.01 -0.95
C GLU A 133 -17.68 -9.83 0.35
N PRO A 134 -17.03 -9.84 1.53
CA PRO A 134 -17.74 -9.65 2.79
C PRO A 134 -18.22 -8.20 2.92
N GLY A 135 -19.50 -8.04 3.25
CA GLY A 135 -20.07 -6.74 3.64
C GLY A 135 -19.71 -6.34 5.07
N ALA A 136 -20.06 -5.10 5.42
CA ALA A 136 -19.99 -4.63 6.81
C ALA A 136 -20.96 -5.41 7.71
N MET A 137 -20.53 -5.72 8.94
CA MET A 137 -21.33 -6.45 9.93
C MET A 137 -21.11 -5.88 11.33
N GLY A 138 -22.11 -5.18 11.88
CA GLY A 138 -21.94 -4.45 13.13
C GLY A 138 -20.85 -3.38 12.99
N ASN A 139 -19.81 -3.46 13.83
CA ASN A 139 -18.67 -2.55 13.78
C ASN A 139 -17.54 -3.02 12.84
N VAL A 140 -17.68 -4.21 12.23
CA VAL A 140 -16.68 -4.74 11.28
C VAL A 140 -16.94 -4.16 9.90
N LEU A 141 -15.90 -3.62 9.26
CA LEU A 141 -16.00 -3.04 7.93
C LEU A 141 -16.18 -4.13 6.85
N GLY A 142 -16.57 -3.69 5.65
CA GLY A 142 -16.40 -4.50 4.45
C GLY A 142 -14.91 -4.74 4.15
N ALA A 143 -14.60 -5.44 3.07
CA ALA A 143 -13.20 -5.60 2.66
C ALA A 143 -12.54 -4.26 2.29
N LEU A 144 -11.33 -4.05 2.79
CA LEU A 144 -10.50 -2.87 2.54
C LEU A 144 -9.02 -3.26 2.38
N ASP A 145 -8.22 -2.33 1.86
CA ASP A 145 -6.78 -2.48 1.65
C ASP A 145 -6.41 -3.75 0.87
N PHE A 146 -6.96 -3.84 -0.35
CA PHE A 146 -6.73 -4.96 -1.25
C PHE A 146 -5.28 -5.01 -1.75
N TRP A 147 -4.68 -6.20 -1.73
CA TRP A 147 -3.32 -6.44 -2.23
C TRP A 147 -3.25 -7.72 -3.07
N ASN A 148 -2.96 -7.59 -4.36
CA ASN A 148 -2.72 -8.72 -5.25
C ASN A 148 -1.22 -9.06 -5.32
N ILE A 149 -0.91 -10.36 -5.44
CA ILE A 149 0.40 -10.87 -5.84
C ILE A 149 0.19 -12.23 -6.51
N CYS A 150 0.98 -12.54 -7.54
CA CYS A 150 0.94 -13.84 -8.21
C CYS A 150 2.28 -14.56 -8.11
N ASP A 151 2.20 -15.89 -7.98
CA ASP A 151 3.29 -16.80 -8.33
C ASP A 151 3.10 -17.30 -9.78
N ASP A 152 3.81 -18.36 -10.17
CA ASP A 152 3.74 -18.89 -11.54
C ASP A 152 2.42 -19.62 -11.85
N ALA A 153 1.65 -19.99 -10.83
CA ALA A 153 0.43 -20.80 -10.96
C ALA A 153 -0.84 -20.03 -10.56
N ASN A 154 -0.76 -19.14 -9.57
CA ASN A 154 -1.92 -18.51 -8.94
C ASN A 154 -1.68 -17.04 -8.65
N CYS A 155 -2.78 -16.30 -8.65
CA CYS A 155 -2.86 -14.98 -8.06
C CYS A 155 -3.61 -15.04 -6.72
N HIS A 156 -3.15 -14.22 -5.78
CA HIS A 156 -3.63 -14.15 -4.41
C HIS A 156 -4.04 -12.72 -4.11
N LEU A 157 -5.28 -12.54 -3.69
CA LEU A 157 -5.84 -11.25 -3.29
C LEU A 157 -6.00 -11.22 -1.78
N PHE A 158 -5.11 -10.52 -1.08
CA PHE A 158 -5.19 -10.27 0.35
C PHE A 158 -6.05 -9.03 0.63
N PHE A 159 -6.74 -9.00 1.76
CA PHE A 159 -7.49 -7.83 2.23
C PHE A 159 -7.76 -7.90 3.74
N SER A 160 -8.12 -6.76 4.33
CA SER A 160 -8.43 -6.60 5.76
C SER A 160 -9.85 -6.10 5.98
N ARG A 161 -10.29 -6.04 7.24
CA ARG A 161 -11.64 -5.59 7.66
C ARG A 161 -11.65 -4.88 9.03
N ASP A 162 -10.48 -4.46 9.52
CA ASP A 162 -10.28 -3.87 10.85
C ASP A 162 -10.70 -4.79 12.03
N ASP A 163 -10.71 -6.10 11.82
CA ASP A 163 -11.22 -7.09 12.78
C ASP A 163 -10.15 -8.06 13.33
N GLY A 164 -8.88 -7.76 13.10
CA GLY A 164 -7.77 -8.59 13.59
C GLY A 164 -7.54 -9.85 12.77
N LYS A 165 -8.01 -9.86 11.52
CA LYS A 165 -7.85 -10.97 10.59
C LYS A 165 -7.31 -10.47 9.26
N LEU A 166 -6.44 -11.29 8.67
CA LEU A 166 -6.03 -11.15 7.29
C LEU A 166 -6.78 -12.20 6.46
N TYR A 167 -7.41 -11.74 5.39
CA TYR A 167 -8.17 -12.58 4.48
C TYR A 167 -7.43 -12.77 3.16
N ARG A 168 -7.78 -13.84 2.44
CA ARG A 168 -7.22 -14.13 1.13
C ARG A 168 -8.24 -14.77 0.20
N SER A 169 -8.30 -14.31 -1.04
CA SER A 169 -8.88 -15.05 -2.18
C SER A 169 -7.76 -15.56 -3.09
N LYS A 170 -8.01 -16.63 -3.83
CA LYS A 170 -7.03 -17.28 -4.71
C LYS A 170 -7.69 -17.67 -6.02
N VAL A 171 -6.98 -17.46 -7.12
CA VAL A 171 -7.39 -17.87 -8.46
C VAL A 171 -6.17 -18.37 -9.23
N SER A 172 -6.35 -19.28 -10.18
CA SER A 172 -5.26 -19.64 -11.10
C SER A 172 -4.88 -18.44 -11.97
N ILE A 173 -3.61 -18.32 -12.35
CA ILE A 173 -3.09 -17.14 -13.06
C ILE A 173 -3.80 -16.90 -14.41
N ASP A 174 -4.22 -17.97 -15.10
CA ASP A 174 -4.97 -17.92 -16.36
C ASP A 174 -6.41 -17.39 -16.19
N LYS A 175 -6.93 -17.41 -14.97
CA LYS A 175 -8.28 -16.95 -14.63
C LYS A 175 -8.31 -15.59 -13.93
N PHE A 176 -7.17 -15.02 -13.60
CA PHE A 176 -7.09 -13.65 -13.09
C PHE A 176 -7.82 -12.68 -14.04
N PRO A 177 -8.59 -11.68 -13.57
CA PRO A 177 -8.82 -11.27 -12.18
C PRO A 177 -10.10 -11.86 -11.54
N ASN A 178 -10.59 -13.02 -11.97
CA ASN A 178 -11.88 -13.57 -11.53
C ASN A 178 -11.82 -14.23 -10.13
N PHE A 179 -11.61 -13.44 -9.07
CA PHE A 179 -11.63 -13.95 -7.70
C PHE A 179 -13.05 -14.27 -7.21
N GLU A 180 -13.19 -15.39 -6.50
CA GLU A 180 -14.46 -15.82 -5.90
C GLU A 180 -14.21 -16.45 -4.53
N GLY A 181 -14.95 -15.97 -3.53
CA GLY A 181 -14.83 -16.43 -2.15
C GLY A 181 -13.49 -16.04 -1.50
N TYR A 182 -13.35 -16.35 -0.22
CA TYR A 182 -12.16 -16.01 0.56
C TYR A 182 -12.02 -16.93 1.77
N GLU A 183 -10.83 -16.93 2.36
CA GLU A 183 -10.51 -17.60 3.63
C GLU A 183 -9.81 -16.64 4.59
N VAL A 184 -9.74 -17.00 5.87
CA VAL A 184 -8.92 -16.30 6.87
C VAL A 184 -7.54 -16.98 6.91
N VAL A 185 -6.47 -16.24 6.64
CA VAL A 185 -5.10 -16.77 6.62
C VAL A 185 -4.29 -16.41 7.85
N MET A 186 -4.73 -15.41 8.63
CA MET A 186 -4.10 -15.03 9.89
C MET A 186 -5.12 -14.41 10.83
N THR A 187 -4.94 -14.59 12.13
CA THR A 187 -5.75 -13.96 13.19
C THR A 187 -4.84 -13.50 14.32
N ALA A 188 -5.09 -12.33 14.87
CA ALA A 188 -4.37 -11.78 16.02
C ALA A 188 -5.26 -11.71 17.28
N PRO A 189 -4.64 -11.62 18.49
CA PRO A 189 -5.38 -11.48 19.74
C PRO A 189 -6.23 -10.21 19.86
N SER A 190 -5.92 -9.16 19.08
CA SER A 190 -6.71 -7.93 18.99
C SER A 190 -6.72 -7.41 17.57
N SER A 191 -7.73 -6.60 17.23
CA SER A 191 -7.82 -5.97 15.91
C SER A 191 -6.63 -5.06 15.60
N GLY A 192 -6.15 -4.31 16.60
CA GLY A 192 -5.01 -3.42 16.44
C GLY A 192 -3.70 -4.14 16.09
N LEU A 193 -3.50 -5.40 16.47
CA LEU A 193 -2.26 -6.12 16.16
C LEU A 193 -2.22 -6.71 14.74
N LEU A 194 -3.34 -6.76 14.02
CA LEU A 194 -3.41 -7.19 12.62
C LEU A 194 -4.53 -6.38 11.96
N PHE A 195 -4.26 -5.09 11.77
CA PHE A 195 -5.29 -4.09 11.58
C PHE A 195 -5.71 -3.98 10.11
N GLU A 196 -4.84 -3.41 9.28
CA GLU A 196 -5.09 -3.10 7.86
C GLU A 196 -3.78 -3.01 7.06
N ALA A 197 -3.84 -2.48 5.83
CA ALA A 197 -2.70 -2.14 4.98
C ALA A 197 -1.68 -3.27 4.76
N SER A 198 -2.16 -4.46 4.39
CA SER A 198 -1.26 -5.58 4.13
C SER A 198 -0.50 -5.40 2.82
N ASN A 199 0.80 -5.70 2.82
CA ASN A 199 1.58 -5.87 1.60
C ASN A 199 2.26 -7.24 1.56
N VAL A 200 2.30 -7.87 0.39
CA VAL A 200 2.96 -9.17 0.18
C VAL A 200 3.90 -9.08 -1.01
N TYR A 201 5.16 -9.47 -0.81
CA TYR A 201 6.21 -9.31 -1.81
C TYR A 201 7.02 -10.57 -2.03
N LYS A 202 7.51 -10.76 -3.25
CA LYS A 202 8.54 -11.76 -3.56
C LYS A 202 9.92 -11.17 -3.25
N ILE A 203 10.72 -11.88 -2.45
CA ILE A 203 12.12 -11.46 -2.19
C ILE A 203 13.03 -11.97 -3.31
N ASP A 204 13.72 -11.08 -4.00
CA ASP A 204 14.71 -11.43 -5.03
C ASP A 204 15.83 -12.30 -4.46
N GLY A 205 16.28 -13.28 -5.24
CA GLY A 205 17.39 -14.16 -4.87
C GLY A 205 17.08 -15.18 -3.77
N SER A 206 15.82 -15.30 -3.33
CA SER A 206 15.39 -16.36 -2.40
C SER A 206 14.10 -17.04 -2.90
N ASN A 207 13.64 -18.09 -2.23
CA ASN A 207 12.31 -18.69 -2.44
C ASN A 207 11.25 -18.14 -1.45
N LYS A 208 11.55 -17.02 -0.77
CA LYS A 208 10.68 -16.46 0.26
C LYS A 208 9.81 -15.33 -0.26
N TYR A 209 8.72 -15.13 0.46
CA TYR A 209 7.82 -13.99 0.43
C TYR A 209 7.89 -13.24 1.76
N LEU A 210 7.65 -11.94 1.71
CA LEU A 210 7.54 -11.05 2.87
C LEU A 210 6.10 -10.54 2.94
N LEU A 211 5.45 -10.75 4.09
CA LEU A 211 4.16 -10.15 4.44
C LEU A 211 4.42 -9.02 5.43
N LEU A 212 3.87 -7.85 5.16
CA LEU A 212 3.77 -6.71 6.07
C LEU A 212 2.30 -6.48 6.40
N VAL A 213 1.99 -6.14 7.65
CA VAL A 213 0.65 -5.69 8.05
C VAL A 213 0.78 -4.54 9.04
N GLU A 214 0.00 -3.48 8.83
CA GLU A 214 -0.07 -2.36 9.76
C GLU A 214 -0.72 -2.79 11.08
N ALA A 215 -0.17 -2.27 12.17
CA ALA A 215 -0.63 -2.52 13.50
C ALA A 215 -0.59 -1.23 14.33
N PHE A 216 -1.35 -1.25 15.42
CA PHE A 216 -1.24 -0.32 16.52
C PHE A 216 -1.52 -1.03 17.84
N ASP A 217 -0.84 -0.57 18.88
CA ASP A 217 -1.13 -0.92 20.26
C ASP A 217 -1.25 0.39 21.03
N ASN A 218 -2.49 0.85 21.14
CA ASN A 218 -2.95 2.20 21.51
C ASN A 218 -2.57 3.32 20.52
N SER A 219 -1.27 3.54 20.35
CA SER A 219 -0.64 4.51 19.43
C SER A 219 0.88 4.34 19.57
N PRO A 220 1.70 4.63 18.55
CA PRO A 220 1.34 5.04 17.19
C PRO A 220 1.28 3.85 16.23
N ARG A 221 1.04 4.11 14.93
CA ARG A 221 1.05 3.10 13.85
C ARG A 221 2.45 2.55 13.59
N PHE A 222 2.55 1.25 13.35
CA PHE A 222 3.78 0.56 12.98
C PHE A 222 3.49 -0.68 12.12
N PHE A 223 4.49 -1.21 11.43
CA PHE A 223 4.38 -2.44 10.64
C PHE A 223 4.96 -3.64 11.36
N ARG A 224 4.21 -4.74 11.33
CA ARG A 224 4.67 -6.10 11.67
C ARG A 224 5.06 -6.82 10.39
N SER A 225 5.94 -7.82 10.49
CA SER A 225 6.40 -8.60 9.34
C SER A 225 6.50 -10.10 9.59
N TRP A 226 6.26 -10.87 8.53
CA TRP A 226 6.37 -12.33 8.47
C TRP A 226 7.02 -12.76 7.16
N THR A 227 7.56 -13.97 7.13
CA THR A 227 8.03 -14.61 5.90
C THR A 227 7.39 -15.96 5.67
N SER A 228 7.28 -16.38 4.41
CA SER A 228 6.87 -17.72 4.03
C SER A 228 7.60 -18.17 2.76
N GLU A 229 7.68 -19.47 2.54
CA GLU A 229 8.17 -20.05 1.27
C GLU A 229 7.04 -20.22 0.24
N SER A 230 5.80 -19.91 0.62
CA SER A 230 4.63 -19.99 -0.24
C SER A 230 3.64 -18.86 0.06
N LEU A 231 2.91 -18.40 -0.96
CA LEU A 231 1.77 -17.48 -0.79
C LEU A 231 0.58 -18.15 -0.08
N ASP A 232 0.59 -19.48 0.04
CA ASP A 232 -0.34 -20.27 0.87
C ASP A 232 0.06 -20.32 2.36
N GLY A 233 1.23 -19.78 2.72
CA GLY A 233 1.75 -19.89 4.07
C GLY A 233 2.38 -21.27 4.37
N PRO A 234 2.63 -21.58 5.65
CA PRO A 234 2.36 -20.73 6.82
C PRO A 234 3.29 -19.51 6.88
N TRP A 235 2.84 -18.45 7.55
CA TRP A 235 3.60 -17.21 7.75
C TRP A 235 4.34 -17.24 9.09
N ALA A 236 5.67 -17.27 9.04
CA ALA A 236 6.53 -17.25 10.21
C ALA A 236 6.89 -15.80 10.60
N PRO A 237 6.75 -15.39 11.89
CA PRO A 237 7.12 -14.05 12.33
C PRO A 237 8.58 -13.69 12.01
N LEU A 238 8.80 -12.44 11.59
CA LEU A 238 10.12 -11.87 11.31
C LEU A 238 10.46 -10.76 12.31
N ALA A 239 9.75 -9.63 12.21
CA ALA A 239 9.82 -8.51 13.14
C ALA A 239 8.38 -8.00 13.36
N ASP A 240 7.72 -8.53 14.39
CA ASP A 240 6.26 -8.47 14.54
C ASP A 240 5.80 -7.92 15.90
N THR A 241 6.66 -7.19 16.62
CA THR A 241 6.29 -6.59 17.91
C THR A 241 6.50 -5.09 17.90
N LYS A 242 5.79 -4.33 18.74
CA LYS A 242 5.99 -2.88 18.85
C LYS A 242 7.43 -2.49 19.23
N ALA A 243 8.11 -3.33 20.02
CA ALA A 243 9.50 -3.12 20.44
C ALA A 243 10.53 -3.52 19.38
N LYS A 244 10.17 -4.40 18.44
CA LYS A 244 10.99 -4.84 17.31
C LYS A 244 10.12 -4.93 16.05
N PRO A 245 9.64 -3.79 15.52
CA PRO A 245 8.75 -3.77 14.37
C PRO A 245 9.57 -3.96 13.08
N PHE A 246 8.88 -4.21 11.97
CA PHE A 246 9.48 -4.01 10.66
C PHE A 246 9.85 -2.54 10.50
N ALA A 247 8.88 -1.65 10.69
CA ALA A 247 9.08 -0.20 10.71
C ALA A 247 8.14 0.43 11.72
N GLY A 248 8.65 1.28 12.60
CA GLY A 248 7.89 2.00 13.62
C GLY A 248 8.80 2.90 14.46
N PRO A 249 8.27 3.65 15.44
CA PRO A 249 9.08 4.55 16.27
C PRO A 249 10.29 3.89 16.93
N ALA A 250 10.20 2.59 17.25
CA ALA A 250 11.28 1.86 17.90
C ALA A 250 12.53 1.68 17.01
N ASN A 251 12.42 1.84 15.70
CA ASN A 251 13.53 1.62 14.77
C ASN A 251 13.62 2.59 13.59
N VAL A 252 12.81 3.66 13.58
CA VAL A 252 12.89 4.74 12.60
C VAL A 252 13.55 5.95 13.25
N THR A 253 14.54 6.52 12.56
CA THR A 253 15.10 7.83 12.89
C THR A 253 14.83 8.80 11.75
N PHE A 254 14.84 10.11 11.99
CA PHE A 254 14.50 11.12 10.98
C PHE A 254 15.73 11.89 10.49
N GLU A 255 15.77 12.20 9.20
CA GLU A 255 16.64 13.24 8.64
C GLU A 255 16.09 14.60 9.04
N GLY A 256 16.76 15.26 9.97
CA GLY A 256 16.28 16.53 10.54
C GLY A 256 15.31 16.30 11.69
N GLY A 257 14.17 17.00 11.66
CA GLY A 257 13.18 16.95 12.73
C GLY A 257 12.23 15.76 12.59
N ASP A 258 11.87 15.17 13.73
CA ASP A 258 10.76 14.23 13.83
C ASP A 258 9.45 14.94 13.47
N TRP A 259 8.79 14.45 12.42
CA TRP A 259 7.53 14.98 11.93
C TRP A 259 6.38 13.97 12.08
N SER A 260 6.67 12.74 12.55
CA SER A 260 5.64 11.72 12.75
C SER A 260 6.05 10.58 13.66
N ASP A 261 5.19 10.27 14.63
CA ASP A 261 5.24 9.00 15.36
C ASP A 261 4.58 7.84 14.59
N ASP A 262 3.76 8.14 13.58
CA ASP A 262 2.99 7.15 12.83
C ASP A 262 3.76 6.68 11.59
N ILE A 263 4.12 5.40 11.55
CA ILE A 263 4.53 4.71 10.32
C ILE A 263 3.34 3.87 9.85
N SER A 264 2.47 4.49 9.06
CA SER A 264 1.18 3.93 8.60
C SER A 264 1.22 3.60 7.10
N HIS A 265 0.09 3.12 6.55
CA HIS A 265 -0.13 2.63 5.19
C HIS A 265 0.91 3.15 4.18
N GLY A 266 1.66 2.21 3.61
CA GLY A 266 2.71 2.48 2.63
C GLY A 266 2.95 1.30 1.70
N GLU A 267 3.91 1.48 0.80
CA GLU A 267 4.37 0.44 -0.11
C GLU A 267 5.89 0.49 -0.25
N LEU A 268 6.53 -0.69 -0.31
CA LEU A 268 7.96 -0.79 -0.60
C LEU A 268 8.19 -0.50 -2.08
N VAL A 269 9.23 0.27 -2.36
CA VAL A 269 9.69 0.51 -3.73
C VAL A 269 10.14 -0.83 -4.33
N ARG A 270 9.36 -1.32 -5.28
CA ARG A 270 9.59 -2.60 -5.95
C ARG A 270 10.83 -2.57 -6.85
N SER A 271 11.54 -3.70 -6.94
CA SER A 271 12.59 -3.91 -7.94
C SER A 271 12.03 -4.23 -9.32
N GLY A 272 10.79 -4.74 -9.36
CA GLY A 272 9.99 -4.92 -10.57
C GLY A 272 8.75 -4.04 -10.59
N HIS A 273 7.88 -4.29 -11.56
CA HIS A 273 6.58 -3.61 -11.69
C HIS A 273 5.46 -4.60 -12.01
N ASP A 274 5.77 -5.88 -12.13
CA ASP A 274 4.82 -6.91 -12.55
C ASP A 274 4.03 -7.51 -11.38
N GLU A 275 3.16 -8.46 -11.68
CA GLU A 275 2.26 -9.11 -10.73
C GLU A 275 2.97 -9.93 -9.63
N ARG A 276 4.29 -10.13 -9.73
CA ARG A 276 5.08 -10.87 -8.73
C ARG A 276 5.47 -10.02 -7.51
N MET A 277 5.29 -8.69 -7.58
CA MET A 277 5.59 -7.75 -6.49
C MET A 277 7.00 -7.94 -5.93
N THR A 278 7.98 -7.98 -6.82
CA THR A 278 9.35 -8.34 -6.48
C THR A 278 10.09 -7.19 -5.79
N LEU A 279 10.89 -7.53 -4.76
CA LEU A 279 11.73 -6.62 -4.00
C LEU A 279 13.20 -7.01 -4.07
N ASN A 280 14.05 -5.99 -4.15
CA ASN A 280 15.48 -6.12 -3.93
C ASN A 280 15.80 -5.93 -2.43
N PRO A 281 16.20 -6.97 -1.70
CA PRO A 281 16.51 -6.86 -0.27
C PRO A 281 17.75 -6.00 0.03
N CYS A 282 18.58 -5.68 -0.97
CA CYS A 282 19.75 -4.81 -0.81
C CYS A 282 19.43 -3.31 -0.74
N ASP A 283 18.25 -2.90 -1.19
CA ASP A 283 17.84 -1.50 -1.35
C ASP A 283 16.37 -1.32 -0.98
N LEU A 284 16.02 -1.63 0.27
CA LEU A 284 14.67 -1.45 0.75
C LEU A 284 14.39 0.04 1.02
N ARG A 285 13.36 0.54 0.35
CA ARG A 285 12.79 1.88 0.55
C ARG A 285 11.28 1.78 0.68
N PHE A 286 10.69 2.44 1.68
CA PHE A 286 9.26 2.35 1.98
C PHE A 286 8.62 3.73 1.89
N LEU A 287 7.77 3.95 0.89
CA LEU A 287 6.98 5.17 0.78
C LEU A 287 5.75 5.00 1.68
N TYR A 288 5.64 5.81 2.72
CA TYR A 288 4.67 5.60 3.80
C TYR A 288 3.94 6.89 4.14
N GLN A 289 2.75 6.78 4.73
CA GLN A 289 2.06 7.93 5.28
C GLN A 289 2.40 8.15 6.76
N GLY A 290 2.70 9.40 7.09
CA GLY A 290 2.87 9.89 8.46
C GLY A 290 2.12 11.20 8.65
N ARG A 291 2.02 11.66 9.89
CA ARG A 291 1.42 12.95 10.27
C ARG A 291 2.06 13.51 11.54
N ASP A 292 1.86 14.80 11.75
CA ASP A 292 2.20 15.48 13.00
C ASP A 292 1.48 14.82 14.21
N PRO A 293 2.22 14.30 15.20
CA PRO A 293 1.63 13.59 16.34
C PRO A 293 0.83 14.52 17.26
N SER A 294 1.08 15.84 17.22
CA SER A 294 0.37 16.84 18.03
C SER A 294 -1.04 17.17 17.49
N VAL A 295 -1.32 16.82 16.22
CA VAL A 295 -2.59 17.16 15.57
C VAL A 295 -3.58 15.99 15.66
N GLY A 296 -4.60 16.13 16.51
CA GLY A 296 -5.74 15.20 16.58
C GLY A 296 -6.96 15.65 15.75
N GLY A 297 -8.06 14.90 15.84
CA GLY A 297 -9.35 15.28 15.25
C GLY A 297 -10.05 14.16 14.49
N GLU A 298 -11.00 14.53 13.64
CA GLU A 298 -11.69 13.61 12.72
C GLU A 298 -10.66 12.93 11.79
N TYR A 299 -10.69 11.58 11.73
CA TYR A 299 -9.69 10.78 11.01
C TYR A 299 -9.43 11.25 9.57
N GLY A 300 -10.48 11.53 8.79
CA GLY A 300 -10.33 11.99 7.41
C GLY A 300 -9.56 13.31 7.28
N ARG A 301 -9.64 14.18 8.29
CA ARG A 301 -9.00 15.50 8.30
C ARG A 301 -7.58 15.51 8.87
N LEU A 302 -7.08 14.37 9.36
CA LEU A 302 -5.72 14.28 9.87
C LEU A 302 -4.72 14.61 8.75
N PRO A 303 -3.68 15.43 9.01
CA PRO A 303 -2.86 16.01 7.96
C PRO A 303 -1.76 15.04 7.47
N TYR A 304 -2.15 13.85 7.03
CA TYR A 304 -1.20 12.86 6.52
C TYR A 304 -0.43 13.40 5.30
N ARG A 305 0.86 13.06 5.26
CA ARG A 305 1.83 13.33 4.19
C ARG A 305 2.59 12.05 3.88
N LEU A 306 3.21 11.94 2.71
CA LEU A 306 4.05 10.79 2.40
C LEU A 306 5.52 11.09 2.69
N GLY A 307 6.18 10.20 3.44
CA GLY A 307 7.63 10.18 3.66
C GLY A 307 8.28 8.95 3.04
N LEU A 308 9.61 8.93 2.99
CA LEU A 308 10.37 7.78 2.50
C LEU A 308 11.26 7.24 3.61
N LEU A 309 11.07 5.98 3.99
CA LEU A 309 12.06 5.25 4.77
C LEU A 309 13.11 4.66 3.83
N THR A 310 14.37 4.76 4.21
CA THR A 310 15.50 4.06 3.59
C THR A 310 16.14 3.17 4.63
N LEU A 311 16.32 1.88 4.31
CA LEU A 311 16.95 0.93 5.23
C LEU A 311 18.42 1.30 5.43
N GLU A 312 18.85 1.39 6.69
CA GLU A 312 20.25 1.60 7.03
C GLU A 312 21.05 0.31 6.86
N LYS A 313 22.25 0.41 6.31
CA LYS A 313 23.16 -0.72 6.09
C LYS A 313 23.99 -1.05 7.32
#